data_AF-A0A926KIC0-F1
#
_entry.id   AF-A0A926KIC0-F1
#
_cell.length_a   1.000
_cell.length_b   1.000
_cell.length_c   1.000
_cell.angle_alpha   90.00
_cell.angle_beta   90.00
_cell.angle_gamma   90.00
#
_symmetry.space_group_name_H-M   'P 1'
#
loop_
_entity.id
_entity.type
_entity.pdbx_description
1 polymer ?
#
loop_
_entity_poly.entity_id
_entity_poly.type
_entity_poly.pdbx_seq_one_letter_code
_entity_poly.pdbx_strand_id
1 'polypeptide(L)'
;MTDPLHHVLVADQRLEHARIALDEAVAEARREGASWQAIGDVLGMSRQAVFKRFGKPSEVDGDQPPPARPLTSLRTLTEDVFRHLADGHAARLHERMTRHAAAVLQVADLEATWAAAERSTGVLRGFEGTEIRTPDHTPLTTDEATGQVIGVTALVCESGTWHGRVAWDPWDRIAGLLIVPADVPGLPF
;
A
#
# COMPACT_ATOMS: atom_id res chain seq x y z
N MET A 1 7.25 -10.12 29.88
CA MET A 1 5.92 -10.73 29.91
C MET A 1 5.09 -9.98 28.87
N THR A 2 4.92 -10.55 27.69
CA THR A 2 4.34 -9.86 26.53
C THR A 2 2.85 -9.59 26.79
N ASP A 3 2.41 -8.36 26.56
CA ASP A 3 1.04 -7.90 26.82
C ASP A 3 0.02 -8.68 25.96
N PRO A 4 -1.01 -9.31 26.56
CA PRO A 4 -2.09 -9.98 25.82
C PRO A 4 -2.74 -9.09 24.75
N LEU A 5 -2.82 -7.78 24.94
CA LEU A 5 -3.37 -6.86 23.95
C LEU A 5 -2.44 -6.69 22.74
N HIS A 6 -1.12 -6.77 22.95
CA HIS A 6 -0.15 -6.77 21.85
C HIS A 6 -0.33 -7.99 20.93
N HIS A 7 -0.67 -9.16 21.48
CA HIS A 7 -0.97 -10.35 20.68
C HIS A 7 -2.23 -10.19 19.83
N VAL A 8 -3.27 -9.52 20.34
CA VAL A 8 -4.49 -9.22 19.59
C VAL A 8 -4.19 -8.28 18.43
N LEU A 9 -3.44 -7.20 18.68
CA LEU A 9 -3.04 -6.25 17.64
C LEU A 9 -2.23 -6.93 16.52
N VAL A 10 -1.25 -7.77 16.87
CA VAL A 10 -0.44 -8.51 15.89
C VAL A 10 -1.30 -9.49 15.08
N ALA A 11 -2.29 -10.13 15.70
CA ALA A 11 -3.20 -11.04 15.00
C ALA A 11 -4.12 -10.30 14.02
N ASP A 12 -4.62 -9.13 14.40
CA ASP A 12 -5.44 -8.26 13.56
C ASP A 12 -4.64 -7.78 12.32
N GLN A 13 -3.41 -7.30 12.53
CA GLN A 13 -2.51 -6.90 11.44
C GLN A 13 -2.25 -8.05 10.45
N ARG A 14 -2.02 -9.28 10.96
CA ARG A 14 -1.84 -10.47 10.10
C ARG A 14 -3.09 -10.79 9.28
N LEU A 15 -4.27 -10.62 9.87
CA LEU A 15 -5.54 -10.86 9.19
C LEU A 15 -5.75 -9.85 8.06
N GLU A 16 -5.45 -8.57 8.31
CA GLU A 16 -5.53 -7.54 7.28
C GLU A 16 -4.54 -7.80 6.12
N HIS A 17 -3.28 -8.15 6.40
CA HIS A 17 -2.34 -8.51 5.32
C HIS A 17 -2.80 -9.73 4.52
N ALA A 18 -3.34 -10.75 5.18
CA ALA A 18 -3.85 -11.94 4.50
C ALA A 18 -5.06 -11.60 3.60
N ARG A 19 -5.88 -10.61 3.99
CA ARG A 19 -6.98 -10.11 3.15
C ARG A 19 -6.45 -9.35 1.93
N ILE A 20 -5.46 -8.48 2.12
CA ILE A 20 -4.81 -7.75 1.02
C ILE A 20 -4.19 -8.74 0.03
N ALA A 21 -3.37 -9.68 0.51
CA ALA A 21 -2.74 -10.68 -0.34
C ALA A 21 -3.77 -11.56 -1.09
N LEU A 22 -4.94 -11.83 -0.48
CA LEU A 22 -6.03 -12.54 -1.15
C LEU A 22 -6.67 -11.69 -2.25
N ASP A 23 -6.93 -10.41 -2.01
CA ASP A 23 -7.45 -9.50 -3.02
C ASP A 23 -6.47 -9.37 -4.20
N GLU A 24 -5.17 -9.31 -3.94
CA GLU A 24 -4.09 -9.29 -4.94
C GLU A 24 -4.03 -10.59 -5.76
N ALA A 25 -4.03 -11.75 -5.10
CA ALA A 25 -4.02 -13.04 -5.79
C ALA A 25 -5.27 -13.23 -6.67
N VAL A 26 -6.42 -12.72 -6.23
CA VAL A 26 -7.64 -12.71 -7.02
C VAL A 26 -7.52 -11.78 -8.22
N ALA A 27 -6.95 -10.58 -8.06
CA ALA A 27 -6.71 -9.65 -9.15
C ALA A 27 -5.71 -10.22 -10.18
N GLU A 28 -4.63 -10.86 -9.73
CA GLU A 28 -3.65 -11.54 -10.58
C GLU A 28 -4.31 -12.64 -11.40
N ALA A 29 -5.04 -13.55 -10.75
CA ALA A 29 -5.75 -14.63 -11.41
C ALA A 29 -6.73 -14.08 -12.45
N ARG A 30 -7.41 -12.96 -12.17
CA ARG A 30 -8.29 -12.29 -13.14
C ARG A 30 -7.52 -11.74 -14.34
N ARG A 31 -6.33 -11.17 -14.14
CA ARG A 31 -5.46 -10.63 -15.18
C ARG A 31 -4.87 -11.73 -16.07
N GLU A 32 -4.59 -12.90 -15.51
CA GLU A 32 -4.20 -14.12 -16.24
C GLU A 32 -5.37 -14.81 -16.95
N GLY A 33 -6.59 -14.29 -16.81
CA GLY A 33 -7.79 -14.77 -17.51
C GLY A 33 -8.64 -15.79 -16.73
N ALA A 34 -8.31 -16.08 -15.46
CA ALA A 34 -9.12 -16.97 -14.63
C ALA A 34 -10.54 -16.42 -14.46
N SER A 35 -11.56 -17.26 -14.60
CA SER A 35 -12.95 -16.82 -14.44
C SER A 35 -13.34 -16.62 -12.98
N TRP A 36 -14.35 -15.79 -12.72
CA TRP A 36 -14.94 -15.66 -11.38
C TRP A 36 -15.47 -16.97 -10.80
N GLN A 37 -15.85 -17.92 -11.66
CA GLN A 37 -16.25 -19.25 -11.22
C GLN A 37 -15.05 -20.05 -10.71
N ALA A 38 -13.95 -20.08 -11.47
CA ALA A 38 -12.74 -20.80 -11.08
C ALA A 38 -12.16 -20.29 -9.75
N ILE A 39 -12.17 -18.97 -9.56
CA ILE A 39 -11.77 -18.34 -8.29
C ILE A 39 -12.73 -18.72 -7.16
N GLY A 40 -14.04 -18.78 -7.44
CA GLY A 40 -15.04 -19.27 -6.48
C GLY A 40 -14.82 -20.71 -6.07
N ASP A 41 -14.49 -21.58 -7.02
CA ASP A 41 -14.22 -22.99 -6.76
C ASP A 41 -13.02 -23.17 -5.81
N VAL A 42 -11.96 -22.37 -5.98
CA VAL A 42 -10.79 -22.36 -5.08
C VAL A 42 -11.14 -21.85 -3.69
N LEU A 43 -11.97 -20.80 -3.59
CA LEU A 43 -12.33 -20.16 -2.33
C LEU A 43 -13.52 -20.82 -1.61
N GLY A 44 -14.12 -21.86 -2.19
CA GLY A 44 -15.36 -22.46 -1.68
C GLY A 44 -16.54 -21.49 -1.69
N MET A 45 -16.55 -20.50 -2.60
CA MET A 45 -17.58 -19.46 -2.72
C MET A 45 -18.32 -19.59 -4.05
N SER A 46 -19.59 -19.19 -4.09
CA SER A 46 -20.30 -19.09 -5.37
C SER A 46 -19.73 -17.96 -6.24
N ARG A 47 -19.81 -18.10 -7.58
CA ARG A 47 -19.42 -17.03 -8.52
C ARG A 47 -20.02 -15.68 -8.17
N GLN A 48 -21.30 -15.65 -7.79
CA GLN A 48 -21.98 -14.39 -7.42
C GLN A 48 -21.42 -13.81 -6.12
N ALA A 49 -21.06 -14.65 -5.14
CA ALA A 49 -20.44 -14.19 -3.89
C ALA A 49 -19.02 -13.66 -4.14
N VAL A 50 -18.23 -14.33 -4.99
CA VAL A 50 -16.90 -13.85 -5.41
C VAL A 50 -17.02 -12.56 -6.21
N PHE A 51 -17.89 -12.50 -7.22
CA PHE A 51 -18.10 -11.29 -8.00
C PHE A 51 -18.60 -10.14 -7.13
N LYS A 52 -19.45 -10.37 -6.14
CA LYS A 52 -19.87 -9.30 -5.21
C LYS A 52 -18.72 -8.82 -4.30
N ARG A 53 -17.83 -9.72 -3.90
CA ARG A 53 -16.71 -9.44 -2.99
C ARG A 53 -15.54 -8.76 -3.69
N PHE A 54 -15.14 -9.29 -4.84
CA PHE A 54 -13.93 -8.89 -5.57
C PHE A 54 -14.25 -8.19 -6.91
N GLY A 55 -15.46 -8.38 -7.44
CA GLY A 55 -15.92 -7.73 -8.67
C GLY A 55 -16.61 -6.41 -8.36
N LYS A 56 -15.84 -5.33 -8.12
CA LYS A 56 -16.37 -3.96 -8.11
C LYS A 56 -15.40 -2.97 -8.76
N PRO A 57 -15.90 -1.81 -9.22
CA PRO A 57 -15.76 -1.36 -10.59
C PRO A 57 -14.46 -0.58 -10.79
N SER A 58 -13.64 -1.01 -11.75
CA SER A 58 -12.76 -0.10 -12.48
C SER A 58 -13.66 0.76 -13.38
N GLU A 59 -14.32 1.76 -12.81
CA GLU A 59 -14.80 2.93 -13.56
C GLU A 59 -13.63 3.91 -13.71
N VAL A 60 -12.61 3.49 -14.47
CA VAL A 60 -11.87 4.25 -15.50
C VAL A 60 -11.10 3.15 -16.25
N ASP A 61 -11.55 2.84 -17.46
CA ASP A 61 -10.96 1.88 -18.41
C ASP A 61 -10.92 0.40 -18.01
N GLY A 62 -12.11 -0.22 -18.00
CA GLY A 62 -12.22 -1.65 -18.29
C GLY A 62 -11.88 -1.89 -19.76
N ASP A 63 -10.91 -2.79 -19.99
CA ASP A 63 -10.41 -3.34 -21.27
C ASP A 63 -9.08 -2.78 -21.79
N GLN A 64 -8.53 -1.73 -21.17
CA GLN A 64 -7.17 -1.30 -21.47
C GLN A 64 -6.18 -1.88 -20.45
N PRO A 65 -5.08 -2.52 -20.89
CA PRO A 65 -4.03 -2.92 -19.98
C PRO A 65 -3.52 -1.67 -19.23
N PRO A 66 -3.19 -1.79 -17.93
CA PRO A 66 -2.67 -0.67 -17.17
C PRO A 66 -1.43 -0.09 -17.87
N PRO A 67 -1.26 1.23 -17.86
CA PRO A 67 -0.14 1.87 -18.54
C PRO A 67 1.19 1.38 -17.95
N ALA A 68 2.22 1.32 -18.79
CA ALA A 68 3.57 1.21 -18.30
C ALA A 68 3.94 2.52 -17.59
N ARG A 69 4.40 2.42 -16.34
CA ARG A 69 4.70 3.57 -15.49
C ARG A 69 6.19 3.63 -15.21
N PRO A 70 6.88 4.73 -15.53
CA PRO A 70 8.29 4.89 -15.23
C PRO A 70 8.58 4.76 -13.73
N LEU A 71 9.59 3.97 -13.37
CA LEU A 71 9.99 3.81 -11.96
C LEU A 71 10.43 5.15 -11.35
N THR A 72 11.04 6.04 -12.14
CA THR A 72 11.42 7.39 -11.68
C THR A 72 10.21 8.19 -11.22
N SER A 73 9.09 8.16 -11.97
CA SER A 73 7.84 8.79 -11.58
C SER A 73 7.25 8.19 -10.32
N LEU A 74 7.27 6.85 -10.20
CA LEU A 74 6.79 6.15 -8.99
C LEU A 74 7.63 6.48 -7.75
N ARG A 75 8.94 6.70 -7.89
CA ARG A 75 9.81 7.15 -6.80
C ARG A 75 9.41 8.54 -6.33
N THR A 76 9.25 9.49 -7.27
CA THR A 76 8.78 10.84 -6.95
C THR A 76 7.41 10.81 -6.28
N LEU A 77 6.45 10.04 -6.82
CA LEU A 77 5.13 9.90 -6.22
C LEU A 77 5.19 9.33 -4.79
N THR A 78 6.09 8.38 -4.54
CA THR A 78 6.31 7.79 -3.20
C THR A 78 6.78 8.84 -2.20
N GLU A 79 7.77 9.64 -2.56
CA GLU A 79 8.27 10.73 -1.71
C GLU A 79 7.21 11.83 -1.50
N ASP A 80 6.46 12.17 -2.56
CA ASP A 80 5.39 13.16 -2.51
C ASP A 80 4.30 12.79 -1.50
N VAL A 81 3.99 11.51 -1.33
CA VAL A 81 3.01 11.05 -0.32
C VAL A 81 3.44 11.48 1.08
N PHE A 82 4.69 11.21 1.44
CA PHE A 82 5.21 11.57 2.78
C PHE A 82 5.43 13.07 2.93
N ARG A 83 5.80 13.77 1.85
CA ARG A 83 5.88 15.24 1.87
C ARG A 83 4.51 15.86 2.12
N HIS A 84 3.47 15.35 1.45
CA HIS A 84 2.10 15.79 1.70
C HIS A 84 1.63 15.48 3.12
N LEU A 85 1.99 14.34 3.71
CA LEU A 85 1.72 14.09 5.14
C LEU A 85 2.41 15.11 6.03
N ALA A 86 3.71 15.36 5.80
CA ALA A 86 4.49 16.33 6.57
C ALA A 86 3.95 17.75 6.47
N ASP A 87 3.43 18.14 5.31
CA ASP A 87 2.83 19.44 5.07
C ASP A 87 1.36 19.54 5.56
N GLY A 88 0.81 18.50 6.20
CA GLY A 88 -0.57 18.51 6.71
C GLY A 88 -1.64 18.35 5.62
N HIS A 89 -1.29 17.79 4.46
CA HIS A 89 -2.18 17.59 3.31
C HIS A 89 -2.81 16.18 3.25
N ALA A 90 -3.09 15.57 4.41
CA ALA A 90 -3.61 14.19 4.47
C ALA A 90 -4.94 14.01 3.71
N ALA A 91 -5.81 15.02 3.71
CA ALA A 91 -7.07 14.99 2.94
C ALA A 91 -6.84 14.77 1.43
N ARG A 92 -5.79 15.38 0.85
CA ARG A 92 -5.46 15.20 -0.58
C ARG A 92 -4.94 13.80 -0.89
N LEU A 93 -4.25 13.17 0.08
CA LEU A 93 -3.80 11.79 -0.05
C LEU A 93 -4.98 10.83 0.00
N HIS A 94 -5.95 11.10 0.89
CA HIS A 94 -7.17 10.32 1.02
C HIS A 94 -7.99 10.28 -0.28
N GLU A 95 -8.09 11.40 -0.99
CA GLU A 95 -8.75 11.47 -2.30
C GLU A 95 -8.08 10.58 -3.38
N ARG A 96 -6.76 10.34 -3.24
CA ARG A 96 -5.97 9.50 -4.16
C ARG A 96 -5.96 8.03 -3.76
N MET A 97 -6.56 7.66 -2.63
CA MET A 97 -6.60 6.28 -2.19
C MET A 97 -7.55 5.43 -3.03
N THR A 98 -7.30 4.14 -3.06
CA THR A 98 -8.32 3.17 -3.47
C THR A 98 -9.48 3.22 -2.48
N ARG A 99 -10.67 2.79 -2.89
CA ARG A 99 -11.84 2.72 -2.00
C ARG A 99 -11.55 1.93 -0.72
N HIS A 100 -10.79 0.83 -0.85
CA HIS A 100 -10.45 -0.02 0.29
C HIS A 100 -9.50 0.68 1.25
N ALA A 101 -8.40 1.25 0.74
CA ALA A 101 -7.46 2.02 1.54
C ALA A 101 -8.14 3.21 2.24
N ALA A 102 -8.98 3.96 1.52
CA ALA A 102 -9.74 5.10 2.06
C ALA A 102 -10.75 4.71 3.16
N ALA A 103 -11.23 3.46 3.17
CA ALA A 103 -12.15 2.96 4.19
C ALA A 103 -11.41 2.61 5.51
N VAL A 104 -10.11 2.32 5.44
CA VAL A 104 -9.28 1.94 6.60
C VAL A 104 -8.46 3.12 7.11
N LEU A 105 -7.78 3.82 6.21
CA LEU A 105 -6.86 4.92 6.52
C LEU A 105 -7.62 6.25 6.52
N GLN A 106 -8.26 6.60 7.63
CA GLN A 106 -8.96 7.89 7.73
C GLN A 106 -7.97 9.05 7.83
N VAL A 107 -8.38 10.24 7.36
CA VAL A 107 -7.54 11.46 7.38
C VAL A 107 -6.98 11.74 8.78
N ALA A 108 -7.83 11.64 9.81
CA ALA A 108 -7.42 11.88 11.19
C ALA A 108 -6.35 10.88 11.68
N ASP A 109 -6.41 9.62 11.26
CA ASP A 109 -5.44 8.61 11.66
C ASP A 109 -4.08 8.84 10.98
N LEU A 110 -4.10 9.26 9.71
CA LEU A 110 -2.90 9.64 8.96
C LEU A 110 -2.18 10.82 9.62
N GLU A 111 -2.92 11.88 9.95
CA GLU A 111 -2.40 13.06 10.63
C GLU A 111 -1.88 12.73 12.03
N ALA A 112 -2.63 11.96 12.81
CA ALA A 112 -2.23 11.56 14.15
C ALA A 112 -0.96 10.69 14.14
N THR A 113 -0.84 9.79 13.17
CA THR A 113 0.34 8.92 12.99
C THR A 113 1.57 9.73 12.63
N TRP A 114 1.45 10.64 11.65
CA TRP A 114 2.58 11.50 11.27
C TRP A 114 3.00 12.42 12.41
N ALA A 115 2.04 13.05 13.11
CA ALA A 115 2.33 13.89 14.27
C ALA A 115 3.03 13.13 15.39
N ALA A 116 2.76 11.82 15.55
CA ALA A 116 3.48 10.99 16.51
C ALA A 116 4.94 10.73 16.07
N ALA A 117 5.17 10.45 14.79
CA ALA A 117 6.52 10.30 14.24
C ALA A 117 7.32 11.61 14.41
N GLU A 118 6.76 12.75 14.01
CA GLU A 118 7.42 14.06 14.12
C GLU A 118 7.74 14.44 15.57
N ARG A 119 6.85 14.16 16.54
CA ARG A 119 7.15 14.35 17.97
C ARG A 119 8.36 13.55 18.45
N SER A 120 8.63 12.41 17.82
CA SER A 120 9.71 11.51 18.24
C SER A 120 11.04 11.78 17.55
N THR A 121 11.04 12.19 16.28
CA THR A 121 12.25 12.35 15.47
C THR A 121 12.44 13.74 14.89
N GLY A 122 11.55 14.68 15.19
CA GLY A 122 11.54 16.02 14.63
C GLY A 122 11.04 16.07 13.18
N VAL A 123 11.12 17.25 12.58
CA VAL A 123 10.59 17.50 11.23
C VAL A 123 11.31 16.70 10.14
N LEU A 124 10.57 16.31 9.11
CA LEU A 124 11.12 15.69 7.91
C LEU A 124 12.08 16.66 7.20
N ARG A 125 13.27 16.15 6.86
CA ARG A 125 14.33 16.89 6.16
C ARG A 125 14.52 16.43 4.73
N GLY A 126 14.26 15.16 4.44
CA GLY A 126 14.40 14.63 3.09
C GLY A 126 14.16 13.14 3.00
N PHE A 127 14.56 12.59 1.86
CA PHE A 127 14.36 11.20 1.47
C PHE A 127 15.67 10.59 1.02
N GLU A 128 15.89 9.32 1.35
CA GLU A 128 17.05 8.56 0.90
C GLU A 128 16.64 7.17 0.41
N GLY A 129 17.36 6.65 -0.59
CA GLY A 129 17.23 5.26 -1.02
C GLY A 129 15.85 4.87 -1.54
N THR A 130 15.14 5.77 -2.21
CA THR A 130 13.80 5.47 -2.74
C THR A 130 13.85 4.38 -3.81
N GLU A 131 13.22 3.25 -3.52
CA GLU A 131 13.18 2.04 -4.34
C GLU A 131 11.74 1.66 -4.69
N ILE A 132 11.56 1.04 -5.85
CA ILE A 132 10.28 0.42 -6.23
C ILE A 132 10.47 -1.09 -6.25
N ARG A 133 9.58 -1.80 -5.60
CA ARG A 133 9.58 -3.26 -5.45
C ARG A 133 8.24 -3.83 -5.91
N THR A 134 8.24 -5.09 -6.30
CA THR A 134 7.01 -5.87 -6.46
C THR A 134 6.40 -6.19 -5.09
N PRO A 135 5.12 -6.62 -5.02
CA PRO A 135 4.46 -6.99 -3.77
C PRO A 135 5.20 -8.07 -2.96
N ASP A 136 5.92 -8.98 -3.61
CA ASP A 136 6.77 -9.99 -2.97
C ASP A 136 8.14 -9.46 -2.51
N HIS A 137 8.33 -8.13 -2.49
CA HIS A 137 9.55 -7.40 -2.15
C HIS A 137 10.73 -7.56 -3.10
N THR A 138 10.54 -8.15 -4.27
CA THR A 138 11.61 -8.24 -5.26
C THR A 138 11.85 -6.86 -5.89
N PRO A 139 13.11 -6.38 -6.01
CA PRO A 139 13.40 -5.17 -6.77
C PRO A 139 13.00 -5.35 -8.24
N LEU A 140 12.34 -4.36 -8.83
CA LEU A 140 12.10 -4.38 -10.26
C LEU A 140 13.42 -4.21 -11.01
N THR A 141 13.63 -5.04 -12.02
CA THR A 141 14.80 -5.00 -12.92
C THR A 141 14.55 -4.21 -14.19
N THR A 142 13.30 -3.81 -14.43
CA THR A 142 12.84 -2.99 -15.57
C THR A 142 12.73 -1.52 -15.16
N ASP A 143 12.80 -0.61 -16.13
CA ASP A 143 12.63 0.83 -15.87
C ASP A 143 11.16 1.27 -15.75
N GLU A 144 10.22 0.35 -15.99
CA GLU A 144 8.78 0.59 -15.95
C GLU A 144 8.03 -0.52 -15.20
N ALA A 145 6.85 -0.18 -14.65
CA ALA A 145 5.95 -1.09 -13.96
C ALA A 145 4.51 -1.01 -14.50
N THR A 146 3.87 -2.17 -14.70
CA THR A 146 2.48 -2.28 -15.20
C THR A 146 1.51 -2.88 -14.18
N GLY A 147 1.99 -3.56 -13.14
CA GLY A 147 1.18 -4.15 -12.07
C GLY A 147 1.33 -3.40 -10.75
N GLN A 148 0.70 -3.88 -9.67
CA GLN A 148 0.89 -3.29 -8.35
C GLN A 148 2.37 -3.27 -7.95
N VAL A 149 2.79 -2.21 -7.27
CA VAL A 149 4.15 -2.05 -6.78
C VAL A 149 4.18 -1.41 -5.40
N ILE A 150 5.28 -1.59 -4.69
CA ILE A 150 5.55 -0.96 -3.40
C ILE A 150 6.69 0.03 -3.59
N GLY A 151 6.43 1.31 -3.34
CA GLY A 151 7.47 2.32 -3.16
C GLY A 151 7.99 2.28 -1.73
N VAL A 152 9.30 2.21 -1.54
CA VAL A 152 9.97 2.20 -0.24
C VAL A 152 10.96 3.35 -0.20
N THR A 153 10.99 4.13 0.88
CA THR A 153 11.93 5.24 1.04
C THR A 153 12.31 5.43 2.51
N ALA A 154 13.55 5.87 2.76
CA ALA A 154 13.97 6.32 4.08
C ALA A 154 13.56 7.78 4.26
N LEU A 155 12.77 8.05 5.31
CA LEU A 155 12.34 9.38 5.73
C LEU A 155 13.36 9.93 6.71
N VAL A 156 14.19 10.86 6.27
CA VAL A 156 15.26 11.46 7.09
C VAL A 156 14.67 12.62 7.88
N CYS A 157 14.62 12.49 9.20
CA CYS A 157 14.14 13.52 10.12
C CYS A 157 15.31 14.23 10.83
N GLU A 158 15.03 15.24 11.65
CA GLU A 158 16.06 15.95 12.44
C GLU A 158 16.88 15.02 13.33
N SER A 159 16.21 14.06 13.96
CA SER A 159 16.82 13.08 14.85
C SER A 159 16.26 11.70 14.54
N GLY A 160 16.90 10.99 13.62
CA GLY A 160 16.56 9.61 13.27
C GLY A 160 15.90 9.47 11.91
N THR A 161 15.60 8.22 11.56
CA THR A 161 15.10 7.84 10.24
C THR A 161 13.93 6.88 10.39
N TRP A 162 12.89 7.07 9.58
CA TRP A 162 11.80 6.12 9.41
C TRP A 162 11.89 5.44 8.05
N HIS A 163 11.30 4.27 7.90
CA HIS A 163 10.96 3.72 6.60
C HIS A 163 9.50 4.03 6.29
N GLY A 164 9.28 4.78 5.22
CA GLY A 164 7.99 4.96 4.60
C GLY A 164 7.82 3.92 3.49
N ARG A 165 6.65 3.26 3.43
CA ARG A 165 6.29 2.52 2.21
C ARG A 165 4.86 2.79 1.76
N VAL A 166 4.65 2.74 0.46
CA VAL A 166 3.39 3.05 -0.23
C VAL A 166 3.10 1.92 -1.20
N ALA A 167 1.95 1.28 -1.09
CA ALA A 167 1.47 0.37 -2.10
C ALA A 167 0.70 1.16 -3.16
N TRP A 168 1.11 1.03 -4.42
CA TRP A 168 0.51 1.67 -5.58
C TRP A 168 -0.25 0.64 -6.40
N ASP A 169 -1.53 0.89 -6.65
CA ASP A 169 -2.27 0.10 -7.63
C ASP A 169 -1.74 0.36 -9.07
N PRO A 170 -2.18 -0.39 -10.09
CA PRO A 170 -1.74 -0.19 -11.47
C PRO A 170 -2.07 1.19 -12.09
N TRP A 171 -2.84 2.05 -11.42
CA TRP A 171 -3.29 3.37 -11.88
C TRP A 171 -2.83 4.52 -10.96
N ASP A 172 -1.76 4.30 -10.19
CA ASP A 172 -1.15 5.29 -9.28
C ASP A 172 -2.08 5.78 -8.16
N ARG A 173 -3.05 4.95 -7.76
CA ARG A 173 -3.81 5.13 -6.52
C ARG A 173 -3.08 4.50 -5.36
N ILE A 174 -3.25 5.11 -4.19
CA ILE A 174 -2.67 4.60 -2.95
C ILE A 174 -3.52 3.43 -2.45
N ALA A 175 -2.98 2.21 -2.52
CA ALA A 175 -3.60 1.00 -2.01
C ALA A 175 -3.22 0.72 -0.55
N GLY A 176 -2.13 1.32 -0.06
CA GLY A 176 -1.68 1.17 1.33
C GLY A 176 -0.55 2.13 1.66
N LEU A 177 -0.39 2.43 2.95
CA LEU A 177 0.61 3.36 3.47
C LEU A 177 1.05 2.91 4.86
N LEU A 178 2.34 3.01 5.14
CA LEU A 178 2.90 2.68 6.45
C LEU A 178 4.12 3.57 6.71
N ILE A 179 4.34 3.87 8.00
CA ILE A 179 5.53 4.52 8.51
C ILE A 179 6.03 3.68 9.66
N VAL A 180 7.29 3.25 9.60
CA VAL A 180 7.87 2.36 10.61
C VAL A 180 9.31 2.70 10.96
N PRO A 181 9.80 2.36 12.17
CA PRO A 181 11.19 2.61 12.52
C PRO A 181 12.13 1.89 11.55
N ALA A 182 13.23 2.52 11.18
CA ALA A 182 14.17 1.95 10.20
C ALA A 182 14.87 0.66 10.70
N ASP A 183 14.94 0.50 12.02
CA ASP A 183 15.74 -0.47 12.77
C ASP A 183 14.96 -1.72 13.21
N VAL A 184 13.70 -1.88 12.77
CA VAL A 184 12.89 -3.07 13.06
C VAL A 184 12.82 -3.97 11.82
N PRO A 185 13.54 -5.11 11.78
CA PRO A 185 13.44 -6.07 10.70
C PRO A 185 12.10 -6.81 10.71
N GLY A 186 11.62 -7.22 9.52
CA GLY A 186 10.41 -8.05 9.39
C GLY A 186 9.08 -7.31 9.49
N LEU A 187 9.10 -5.97 9.41
CA LEU A 187 7.87 -5.19 9.35
C LEU A 187 7.20 -5.32 7.97
N PRO A 188 5.87 -5.48 7.96
CA PRO A 188 5.10 -5.80 6.77
C PRO A 188 5.27 -4.73 5.70
N PHE A 189 5.48 -5.17 4.45
CA PHE A 189 4.67 -4.79 3.28
C PHE A 189 4.36 -6.06 2.51
#